data_AF-A0A7D5GEU6-F1
#
_entry.id   AF-A0A7D5GEU6-F1
#
_cell.length_a   1.000
_cell.length_b   1.000
_cell.length_c   1.000
_cell.angle_alpha   90.00
_cell.angle_beta   90.00
_cell.angle_gamma   90.00
#
_symmetry.space_group_name_H-M   'P 1'
#
loop_
_entity.id
_entity.type
_entity.pdbx_description
1 polymer ?
#
loop_
_entity_poly.entity_id
_entity_poly.type
_entity_poly.pdbx_seq_one_letter_code
_entity_poly.pdbx_strand_id
1 'polypeptide(L)'
;MSPTTAAGGIQSSGEGWDSVDDDCMLCEMEQCTHWYYEDDELVIADNLVGRPFVIWKDHKQSVSIDELQTVQHRVRGIFSDHELQVIMNMVPDHWHAHIVEPGGDRAYLRFE
;
A
#
# COMPACT_ATOMS: atom_id res chain seq x y z
N MET A 1 -32.01 25.93 -50.02
CA MET A 1 -30.65 26.02 -49.47
C MET A 1 -30.80 26.58 -48.07
N SER A 2 -30.95 25.68 -47.10
CA SER A 2 -31.13 26.03 -45.69
C SER A 2 -29.76 25.93 -45.00
N PRO A 3 -29.46 26.82 -44.04
CA PRO A 3 -28.15 26.90 -43.42
C PRO A 3 -27.89 25.74 -42.46
N THR A 4 -26.67 25.23 -42.53
CA THR A 4 -26.08 24.23 -41.66
C THR A 4 -26.11 24.69 -40.19
N THR A 5 -26.63 23.85 -39.31
CA THR A 5 -26.61 24.02 -37.86
C THR A 5 -25.19 23.91 -37.33
N ALA A 6 -24.82 24.87 -36.49
CA ALA A 6 -23.56 24.95 -35.77
C ALA A 6 -23.38 23.78 -34.79
N ALA A 7 -22.20 23.15 -34.82
CA ALA A 7 -21.71 22.33 -33.72
C ALA A 7 -20.78 23.20 -32.87
N GLY A 8 -21.27 23.59 -31.69
CA GLY A 8 -20.45 24.17 -30.64
C GLY A 8 -19.51 23.12 -30.08
N GLY A 9 -18.20 23.33 -30.23
CA GLY A 9 -17.18 22.61 -29.49
C GLY A 9 -17.11 23.18 -28.08
N ILE A 10 -17.63 22.44 -27.11
CA ILE A 10 -17.40 22.68 -25.69
C ILE A 10 -15.90 22.52 -25.41
N GLN A 11 -15.27 23.63 -25.01
CA GLN A 11 -13.95 23.66 -24.43
C GLN A 11 -14.07 23.21 -22.97
N SER A 12 -13.76 21.95 -22.69
CA SER A 12 -13.66 21.48 -21.30
C SER A 12 -12.28 21.85 -20.76
N SER A 13 -12.16 23.07 -20.25
CA SER A 13 -11.25 23.36 -19.13
C SER A 13 -11.90 22.77 -17.89
N GLY A 14 -11.22 21.83 -17.23
CA GLY A 14 -11.70 21.15 -16.03
C GLY A 14 -10.53 20.71 -15.18
N GLU A 15 -10.18 21.56 -14.22
CA GLU A 15 -9.45 21.19 -13.01
C GLU A 15 -10.19 20.05 -12.29
N GLY A 16 -9.44 19.14 -11.66
CA GLY A 16 -9.98 18.10 -10.77
C GLY A 16 -9.92 16.69 -11.33
N TRP A 17 -8.78 16.01 -11.07
CA TRP A 17 -8.83 14.58 -10.80
C TRP A 17 -8.31 14.43 -9.38
N ASP A 18 -9.20 14.74 -8.43
CA ASP A 18 -9.19 14.06 -7.15
C ASP A 18 -9.41 12.59 -7.51
N SER A 19 -8.31 11.86 -7.74
CA SER A 19 -8.38 10.43 -7.98
C SER A 19 -8.83 9.83 -6.66
N VAL A 20 -10.14 9.65 -6.54
CA VAL A 20 -10.73 8.91 -5.43
C VAL A 20 -10.05 7.55 -5.40
N ASP A 21 -9.37 7.29 -4.30
CA ASP A 21 -8.69 6.04 -3.93
C ASP A 21 -9.67 4.88 -3.68
N ASP A 22 -10.82 4.87 -4.38
CA ASP A 22 -11.98 4.02 -4.14
C ASP A 22 -11.73 2.52 -4.42
N ASP A 23 -10.57 2.17 -5.01
CA ASP A 23 -10.20 0.77 -5.33
C ASP A 23 -8.89 0.34 -4.64
N CYS A 24 -8.36 1.14 -3.70
CA CYS A 24 -7.17 0.74 -2.96
C CYS A 24 -7.51 -0.34 -1.93
N MET A 25 -7.15 -1.58 -2.25
CA MET A 25 -7.37 -2.77 -1.40
C MET A 25 -6.77 -2.68 0.01
N LEU A 26 -5.86 -1.72 0.27
CA LEU A 26 -5.18 -1.56 1.55
C LEU A 26 -5.73 -0.40 2.40
N CYS A 27 -6.43 0.57 1.79
CA CYS A 27 -7.03 1.69 2.52
C CYS A 27 -8.21 1.25 3.40
N GLU A 28 -9.02 0.32 2.90
CA GLU A 28 -10.18 -0.23 3.61
C GLU A 28 -9.92 -1.68 4.06
N MET A 29 -8.68 -1.98 4.46
CA MET A 29 -8.31 -3.36 4.78
C MET A 29 -9.11 -3.91 5.97
N GLU A 30 -9.98 -4.87 5.71
CA GLU A 30 -10.65 -5.66 6.74
C GLU A 30 -9.68 -6.64 7.42
N GLN A 31 -9.92 -6.95 8.69
CA GLN A 31 -9.13 -7.91 9.47
C GLN A 31 -9.44 -9.37 9.06
N CYS A 32 -9.11 -9.71 7.81
CA CYS A 32 -9.30 -11.05 7.25
C CYS A 32 -8.15 -12.02 7.61
N THR A 33 -7.01 -11.49 8.02
CA THR A 33 -5.79 -12.23 8.35
C THR A 33 -5.35 -11.94 9.79
N HIS A 34 -4.33 -12.66 10.27
CA HIS A 34 -3.79 -12.40 11.60
C HIS A 34 -3.10 -11.03 11.66
N TRP A 35 -3.44 -10.22 12.66
CA TRP A 35 -2.78 -8.94 12.91
C TRP A 35 -1.92 -9.07 14.16
N TYR A 36 -0.64 -8.79 14.01
CA TYR A 36 0.33 -8.79 15.11
C TYR A 36 0.29 -7.48 15.89
N TYR A 37 -0.04 -6.39 15.20
CA TYR A 37 -0.01 -5.04 15.77
C TYR A 37 -0.84 -4.08 14.91
N GLU A 38 -1.49 -3.13 15.58
CA GLU A 38 -2.20 -2.02 14.97
C GLU A 38 -1.99 -0.78 15.84
N ASP A 39 -1.77 0.36 15.20
CA ASP A 39 -1.92 1.67 15.82
C ASP A 39 -2.69 2.64 14.90
N ASP A 40 -2.62 3.93 15.22
CA ASP A 40 -3.29 4.99 14.47
C ASP A 40 -2.74 5.17 13.05
N GLU A 41 -1.49 4.76 12.79
CA GLU A 41 -0.76 5.03 11.55
C GLU A 41 -0.57 3.79 10.68
N LEU A 42 -0.34 2.62 11.29
CA LEU A 42 0.01 1.40 10.56
C LEU A 42 -0.55 0.13 11.16
N VAL A 43 -0.52 -0.92 10.34
CA VAL A 43 -0.90 -2.28 10.70
C VAL A 43 0.24 -3.22 10.34
N ILE A 44 0.55 -4.16 11.23
CA ILE A 44 1.43 -5.30 10.97
C ILE A 44 0.55 -6.55 10.98
N ALA A 45 0.42 -7.20 9.82
CA ALA A 45 -0.46 -8.34 9.63
C ALA A 45 0.20 -9.40 8.75
N ASP A 46 -0.42 -10.56 8.65
CA ASP A 46 -0.13 -11.52 7.59
C ASP A 46 -0.84 -11.11 6.29
N ASN A 47 -0.18 -11.31 5.17
CA ASN A 47 -0.85 -11.26 3.87
C ASN A 47 -1.69 -12.53 3.64
N LEU A 48 -2.41 -12.58 2.52
CA LEU A 48 -3.29 -13.72 2.19
C LEU A 48 -2.57 -15.08 2.05
N VAL A 49 -1.24 -15.09 1.93
CA VAL A 49 -0.42 -16.32 1.88
C VAL A 49 0.33 -16.59 3.18
N GLY A 50 0.00 -15.89 4.28
CA GLY A 50 0.54 -16.13 5.61
C GLY A 50 1.94 -15.56 5.84
N ARG A 51 2.33 -14.49 5.13
CA ARG A 51 3.62 -13.81 5.36
C ARG A 51 3.42 -12.44 5.99
N PRO A 52 4.23 -12.10 7.01
CA PRO A 52 4.08 -10.83 7.69
C PRO A 52 4.49 -9.68 6.78
N PHE A 53 3.72 -8.60 6.85
CA PHE A 53 3.97 -7.34 6.16
C PHE A 53 3.41 -6.18 6.98
N VAL A 54 3.89 -4.99 6.69
CA VAL A 54 3.44 -3.74 7.30
C VAL A 54 2.80 -2.86 6.24
N ILE A 55 1.69 -2.25 6.61
CA ILE A 55 0.85 -1.43 5.76
C ILE A 55 0.63 -0.11 6.46
N TRP A 56 0.76 1.01 5.74
CA TRP A 56 0.31 2.29 6.27
C TRP A 56 -1.20 2.42 6.15
N LYS A 57 -1.91 3.00 7.11
CA LYS A 57 -3.39 3.11 7.03
C LYS A 57 -3.84 4.12 5.99
N ASP A 58 -3.25 5.31 6.01
CA ASP A 58 -3.45 6.32 4.96
C ASP A 58 -2.80 5.93 3.64
N HIS A 59 -3.47 6.29 2.54
CA HIS A 59 -2.93 6.14 1.20
C HIS A 59 -1.70 7.03 1.00
N LYS A 60 -0.55 6.40 0.79
CA LYS A 60 0.66 7.09 0.33
C LYS A 60 1.59 6.15 -0.39
N GLN A 61 2.32 6.66 -1.37
CA GLN A 61 3.25 5.86 -2.17
C GLN A 61 4.65 5.72 -1.55
N SER A 62 4.98 6.57 -0.59
CA SER A 62 6.31 6.62 0.00
C SER A 62 6.26 7.09 1.45
N VAL A 63 7.28 6.72 2.21
CA VAL A 63 7.50 7.15 3.59
C VAL A 63 8.86 7.84 3.68
N SER A 64 8.96 8.80 4.60
CA SER A 64 10.22 9.42 4.98
C SER A 64 11.16 8.43 5.67
N ILE A 65 12.42 8.83 5.82
CA ILE A 65 13.44 8.00 6.50
C ILE A 65 13.06 7.80 7.98
N ASP A 66 12.56 8.85 8.65
CA ASP A 66 12.15 8.80 10.05
C ASP A 66 10.93 7.88 10.26
N GLU A 67 9.95 7.93 9.36
CA GLU A 67 8.82 6.99 9.35
C GLU A 67 9.33 5.55 9.15
N LEU A 68 10.21 5.32 8.16
CA LEU A 68 10.78 3.99 7.92
C LEU A 68 11.53 3.44 9.14
N GLN A 69 12.28 4.28 9.86
CA GLN A 69 12.96 3.90 11.11
C GLN A 69 11.96 3.56 12.21
N THR A 70 10.86 4.31 12.30
CA THR A 70 9.77 4.05 13.24
C THR A 70 9.11 2.69 12.95
N VAL A 71 8.84 2.40 11.68
CA VAL A 71 8.32 1.09 11.26
C VAL A 71 9.29 -0.03 11.62
N GLN A 72 10.59 0.13 11.34
CA GLN A 72 11.61 -0.86 11.72
C GLN A 72 11.65 -1.10 13.22
N HIS A 73 11.50 -0.04 14.03
CA HIS A 73 11.46 -0.17 15.49
C HIS A 73 10.25 -0.99 15.95
N ARG A 74 9.05 -0.69 15.44
CA ARG A 74 7.81 -1.42 15.75
C ARG A 74 7.93 -2.90 15.33
N VAL A 75 8.44 -3.15 14.12
CA VAL A 75 8.63 -4.52 13.61
C VAL A 75 9.63 -5.30 14.45
N ARG A 76 10.77 -4.72 14.85
CA ARG A 76 11.76 -5.39 15.71
C ARG A 76 11.23 -5.76 17.10
N GLY A 77 10.20 -5.05 17.59
CA GLY A 77 9.52 -5.40 18.83
C GLY A 77 8.75 -6.73 18.75
N ILE A 78 8.41 -7.18 17.55
CA ILE A 78 7.61 -8.38 17.28
C ILE A 78 8.48 -9.46 16.60
N PHE A 79 9.30 -9.04 15.65
CA PHE A 79 10.15 -9.85 14.78
C PHE A 79 11.62 -9.43 14.94
N SER A 80 12.30 -10.00 15.94
CA SER A 80 13.62 -9.55 16.42
C SER A 80 14.71 -9.47 15.35
N ASP A 81 14.72 -10.43 14.42
CA ASP A 81 15.82 -10.61 13.45
C ASP A 81 15.40 -10.33 12.01
N HIS A 82 14.23 -9.72 11.77
CA HIS A 82 13.69 -9.55 10.42
C HIS A 82 14.06 -8.19 9.79
N GLU A 83 14.04 -8.17 8.46
CA GLU A 83 14.28 -7.01 7.62
C GLU A 83 12.98 -6.55 6.93
N LEU A 84 12.93 -5.27 6.57
CA LEU A 84 11.84 -4.72 5.75
C LEU A 84 12.22 -4.70 4.28
N GLN A 85 11.33 -5.20 3.46
CA GLN A 85 11.47 -5.25 2.02
C GLN A 85 10.27 -4.59 1.35
N VAL A 86 10.46 -3.37 0.83
CA VAL A 86 9.42 -2.61 0.12
C VAL A 86 9.26 -3.18 -1.29
N ILE A 87 8.22 -3.99 -1.52
CA ILE A 87 7.83 -4.52 -2.83
C ILE A 87 6.36 -4.21 -3.05
N MET A 88 6.08 -3.13 -3.77
CA MET A 88 4.72 -2.63 -4.04
C MET A 88 4.28 -3.04 -5.44
N ASN A 89 4.12 -4.35 -5.70
CA ASN A 89 3.84 -4.85 -7.05
C ASN A 89 2.34 -4.84 -7.40
N MET A 90 1.51 -5.42 -6.53
CA MET A 90 0.06 -5.54 -6.75
C MET A 90 -0.69 -4.25 -6.42
N VAL A 91 -0.22 -3.52 -5.40
CA VAL A 91 -0.79 -2.24 -4.97
C VAL A 91 0.34 -1.20 -5.02
N PRO A 92 0.75 -0.76 -6.23
CA PRO A 92 1.92 0.10 -6.39
C PRO A 92 1.72 1.51 -5.83
N ASP A 93 0.46 1.92 -5.63
CA ASP A 93 0.11 3.26 -5.17
C ASP A 93 0.01 3.38 -3.64
N HIS A 94 0.08 2.26 -2.91
CA HIS A 94 -0.07 2.23 -1.46
C HIS A 94 1.15 1.62 -0.78
N TRP A 95 1.72 2.34 0.17
CA TRP A 95 2.95 1.95 0.82
C TRP A 95 2.75 0.74 1.73
N HIS A 96 3.49 -0.30 1.43
CA HIS A 96 3.62 -1.48 2.26
C HIS A 96 5.00 -2.09 2.11
N ALA A 97 5.45 -2.78 3.16
CA ALA A 97 6.72 -3.48 3.17
C ALA A 97 6.52 -4.90 3.72
N HIS A 98 7.16 -5.87 3.09
CA HIS A 98 7.20 -7.25 3.59
C HIS A 98 8.23 -7.38 4.71
N ILE A 99 7.89 -8.17 5.72
CA ILE A 99 8.81 -8.51 6.82
C ILE A 99 9.42 -9.86 6.46
N VAL A 100 10.74 -9.88 6.26
CA VAL A 100 11.46 -11.06 5.77
C VAL A 100 12.60 -11.43 6.71
N GLU A 101 12.90 -12.72 6.80
CA GLU A 101 14.10 -13.19 7.49
C GLU A 101 15.37 -12.61 6.84
N PRO A 102 16.46 -12.42 7.62
CA PRO A 102 17.68 -11.84 7.11
C PRO A 102 18.33 -12.81 6.12
N GLY A 103 18.65 -12.31 4.92
CA GLY A 103 19.12 -13.16 3.82
C GLY A 103 18.03 -14.02 3.16
N GLY A 104 16.76 -13.85 3.54
CA GLY A 104 15.61 -14.46 2.89
C GLY A 104 15.41 -13.91 1.48
N ASP A 105 15.13 -14.80 0.52
CA ASP A 105 15.01 -14.43 -0.89
C ASP A 105 13.68 -13.74 -1.21
N ARG A 106 13.86 -12.76 -2.10
CA ARG A 106 12.99 -11.85 -2.83
C ARG A 106 12.00 -12.53 -3.79
N ALA A 107 11.79 -13.84 -3.71
CA ALA A 107 10.77 -14.51 -4.49
C ALA A 107 10.36 -15.86 -3.86
N TYR A 108 9.10 -15.92 -3.41
CA TYR A 108 8.22 -17.09 -3.46
C TYR A 108 8.70 -18.46 -2.91
N LEU A 109 8.02 -18.88 -1.83
CA LEU A 109 7.67 -20.24 -1.36
C LEU A 109 8.65 -20.93 -0.41
N ARG A 110 8.21 -21.08 0.84
CA ARG A 110 8.45 -22.30 1.61
C ARG A 110 7.13 -22.76 2.19
N PHE A 111 6.55 -23.78 1.56
CA PHE A 111 5.58 -24.67 2.21
C PHE A 111 6.42 -25.70 2.97
N GLU A 112 6.18 -25.84 4.28
CA GLU A 112 6.55 -27.04 5.03
C GLU A 112 5.33 -27.97 5.11
#